data_AF-A0A3C0GM43-F1
#
_entry.id   AF-A0A3C0GM43-F1
#
_cell.length_a   1.000
_cell.length_b   1.000
_cell.length_c   1.000
_cell.angle_alpha   90.00
_cell.angle_beta   90.00
_cell.angle_gamma   90.00
#
_symmetry.space_group_name_H-M   'P 1'
#
loop_
_entity.id
_entity.type
_entity.pdbx_description
1 polymer ?
#
loop_
_entity_poly.entity_id
_entity_poly.type
_entity_poly.pdbx_seq_one_letter_code
_entity_poly.pdbx_strand_id
1 'polypeptide(L)'
;MSLKPYALSAALAGVLALVAPAVQAANQCGPDAMREHPPQVNFRVDNDLFGGADQDQGYTNGAQITLVSPNLVDYTDDPCLPRLARWVNRHLERLHPGEFEQQNMIFSLAQGIFTPTDFTRKDLIEDDRPYAGVLIGSFGYNARRGDRLQTTQLALGVVGPWAQGEEVQNAVHELLGDEKFQGWDNQLHN
;
A
#
# COMPACT_ATOMS: atom_id res chain seq x y z
N MET A 1 -27.44 -16.84 -32.46
CA MET A 1 -27.77 -16.75 -31.02
C MET A 1 -27.07 -15.53 -30.46
N SER A 2 -27.85 -14.54 -30.04
CA SER A 2 -27.38 -13.22 -29.58
C SER A 2 -27.34 -13.22 -28.05
N LEU A 3 -26.17 -12.96 -27.46
CA LEU A 3 -26.00 -12.81 -26.02
C LEU A 3 -26.32 -11.36 -25.62
N LYS A 4 -27.20 -11.18 -24.65
CA LYS A 4 -27.71 -9.89 -24.16
C LYS A 4 -26.65 -9.07 -23.40
N PRO A 5 -26.61 -7.73 -23.54
CA PRO A 5 -25.58 -6.85 -22.96
C PRO A 5 -25.82 -6.38 -21.51
N TYR A 6 -26.63 -7.06 -20.70
CA TYR A 6 -27.07 -6.54 -19.40
C TYR A 6 -26.26 -6.98 -18.17
N ALA A 7 -25.13 -7.67 -18.35
CA ALA A 7 -24.33 -8.18 -17.22
C ALA A 7 -23.28 -7.19 -16.67
N LEU A 8 -22.98 -6.08 -17.36
CA LEU A 8 -21.95 -5.14 -16.91
C LEU A 8 -22.45 -4.02 -15.96
N SER A 9 -23.76 -3.83 -15.80
CA SER A 9 -24.29 -2.68 -15.06
C SER A 9 -24.46 -2.91 -13.56
N ALA A 10 -24.34 -4.14 -13.06
CA ALA A 10 -24.53 -4.46 -11.64
C ALA A 10 -23.25 -4.34 -10.80
N ALA A 11 -22.06 -4.47 -11.40
CA ALA A 11 -20.79 -4.38 -10.68
C ALA A 11 -20.39 -2.94 -10.33
N LEU A 12 -20.85 -1.93 -11.09
CA LEU A 12 -20.58 -0.51 -10.78
C LEU A 12 -21.46 0.05 -9.65
N ALA A 13 -22.59 -0.59 -9.33
CA ALA A 13 -23.49 -0.11 -8.27
C ALA A 13 -22.99 -0.50 -6.86
N GLY A 14 -22.17 -1.54 -6.74
CA GLY A 14 -21.58 -1.98 -5.46
C GLY A 14 -20.46 -1.08 -4.95
N VAL A 15 -19.74 -0.39 -5.85
CA VAL A 15 -18.63 0.51 -5.49
C VAL A 15 -19.12 1.88 -5.01
N LEU A 16 -20.29 2.35 -5.48
CA LEU A 16 -20.84 3.64 -5.04
C LEU A 16 -21.46 3.63 -3.63
N ALA A 17 -21.76 2.46 -3.07
CA ALA A 17 -22.37 2.36 -1.74
C ALA A 17 -21.37 2.56 -0.58
N LEU A 18 -20.06 2.51 -0.85
CA LEU A 18 -19.01 2.79 0.14
C LEU A 18 -18.63 4.28 0.23
N VAL A 19 -19.17 5.14 -0.63
CA VAL A 19 -18.82 6.57 -0.70
C VAL A 19 -19.79 7.46 0.08
N ALA A 20 -20.99 6.94 0.41
CA ALA A 20 -22.01 7.69 1.16
C ALA A 20 -21.55 8.21 2.55
N PRO A 21 -20.73 7.50 3.35
CA PRO A 21 -20.27 8.06 4.62
C PRO A 21 -19.15 9.11 4.47
N ALA A 22 -18.53 9.26 3.29
CA ALA A 22 -17.50 10.28 3.05
C ALA A 22 -18.10 11.66 2.81
N VAL A 23 -19.31 11.74 2.22
CA VAL A 23 -19.98 13.02 1.93
C VAL A 23 -20.44 13.75 3.19
N GLN A 24 -20.75 13.02 4.27
CA GLN A 24 -21.18 13.62 5.54
C GLN A 24 -20.01 14.16 6.37
N ALA A 25 -18.80 13.60 6.23
CA ALA A 25 -17.60 14.14 6.87
C ALA A 25 -17.23 15.53 6.30
N ALA A 26 -17.46 15.76 5.00
CA ALA A 26 -17.10 17.00 4.31
C ALA A 26 -17.79 18.27 4.84
N ASN A 27 -18.95 18.16 5.50
CA ASN A 27 -19.72 19.32 5.98
C ASN A 27 -19.40 19.75 7.42
N GLN A 28 -18.70 18.93 8.20
CA GLN A 28 -18.28 19.25 9.58
C GLN A 28 -16.80 19.62 9.67
N CYS A 29 -16.02 19.24 8.67
CA CYS A 29 -14.65 19.67 8.49
C CYS A 29 -14.64 21.08 7.94
N GLY A 30 -14.45 22.06 8.81
CA GLY A 30 -14.18 23.42 8.36
C GLY A 30 -13.10 23.40 7.25
N PRO A 31 -13.25 24.18 6.19
CA PRO A 31 -12.33 24.16 5.06
C PRO A 31 -10.88 24.46 5.47
N ASP A 32 -10.64 25.05 6.64
CA ASP A 32 -9.34 25.59 7.04
C ASP A 32 -8.30 24.49 7.36
N ALA A 33 -8.63 23.43 8.10
CA ALA A 33 -7.65 22.37 8.42
C ALA A 33 -7.23 21.55 7.17
N MET A 34 -8.18 21.25 6.27
CA MET A 34 -7.87 20.59 5.00
C MET A 34 -7.28 21.54 3.95
N ARG A 35 -7.50 22.86 4.04
CA ARG A 35 -6.88 23.87 3.16
C ARG A 35 -5.43 24.15 3.55
N GLU A 36 -5.16 24.27 4.84
CA GLU A 36 -3.81 24.56 5.34
C GLU A 36 -2.90 23.34 5.22
N HIS A 37 -3.44 22.15 5.50
CA HIS A 37 -2.70 20.88 5.48
C HIS A 37 -3.51 19.77 4.79
N PRO A 38 -3.59 19.75 3.45
CA PRO A 38 -4.35 18.72 2.75
C PRO A 38 -3.77 17.32 2.96
N PRO A 39 -4.59 16.26 2.84
CA PRO A 39 -4.10 14.88 2.80
C PRO A 39 -3.07 14.73 1.68
N GLN A 40 -2.01 13.96 1.93
CA GLN A 40 -0.96 13.71 0.94
C GLN A 40 -1.03 12.26 0.48
N VAL A 41 -0.83 12.05 -0.82
CA VAL A 41 -0.69 10.73 -1.41
C VAL A 41 0.69 10.66 -2.04
N ASN A 42 1.49 9.69 -1.60
CA ASN A 42 2.78 9.38 -2.18
C ASN A 42 2.68 8.04 -2.90
N PHE A 43 3.11 8.02 -4.15
CA PHE A 43 3.30 6.80 -4.92
C PHE A 43 4.80 6.66 -5.24
N ARG A 44 5.36 5.53 -4.85
CA ARG A 44 6.75 5.16 -5.09
C ARG A 44 6.78 3.87 -5.90
N VAL A 45 7.62 3.85 -6.93
CA VAL A 45 7.95 2.65 -7.69
C VAL A 45 9.46 2.58 -7.79
N ASP A 46 10.00 1.41 -7.45
CA ASP A 46 11.39 1.05 -7.65
C ASP A 46 11.40 -0.08 -8.70
N ASN A 47 12.24 0.01 -9.71
CA ASN A 47 12.32 -0.98 -10.78
C ASN A 47 13.77 -1.11 -11.28
N ASP A 48 14.16 -2.33 -11.64
CA ASP A 48 15.46 -2.73 -12.17
C ASP A 48 15.86 -2.03 -13.48
N LEU A 49 14.89 -1.64 -14.31
CA LEU A 49 15.08 -0.96 -15.61
C LEU A 49 15.88 0.35 -15.49
N PHE A 50 15.88 1.01 -14.33
CA PHE A 50 16.60 2.27 -14.11
C PHE A 50 18.02 2.09 -13.53
N GLY A 51 18.37 0.90 -13.03
CA GLY A 51 19.63 0.62 -12.33
C GLY A 51 20.76 0.08 -13.21
N GLY A 52 20.43 -0.46 -14.39
CA GLY A 52 21.36 -1.22 -15.22
C GLY A 52 21.44 -2.70 -14.82
N ALA A 53 21.74 -3.58 -15.78
CA ALA A 53 21.85 -5.02 -15.55
C ALA A 53 22.86 -5.33 -14.42
N ASP A 54 22.55 -6.34 -13.60
CA ASP A 54 23.39 -6.89 -12.53
C ASP A 54 23.61 -6.02 -11.27
N GLN A 55 22.80 -4.97 -11.03
CA GLN A 55 23.01 -4.02 -9.93
C GLN A 55 22.09 -4.20 -8.70
N ASP A 56 21.02 -4.98 -8.80
CA ASP A 56 19.92 -5.01 -7.81
C ASP A 56 19.98 -6.18 -6.82
N GLN A 57 20.99 -7.05 -6.93
CA GLN A 57 21.17 -8.22 -6.07
C GLN A 57 19.86 -9.03 -5.94
N GLY A 58 19.07 -9.07 -7.03
CA GLY A 58 17.81 -9.79 -7.21
C GLY A 58 16.53 -9.12 -6.67
N TYR A 59 16.53 -7.80 -6.44
CA TYR A 59 15.30 -7.04 -6.18
C TYR A 59 14.75 -6.50 -7.50
N THR A 60 13.71 -7.14 -8.02
CA THR A 60 13.22 -6.91 -9.38
C THR A 60 12.30 -5.70 -9.46
N ASN A 61 11.36 -5.59 -8.51
CA ASN A 61 10.39 -4.52 -8.53
C ASN A 61 9.79 -4.28 -7.15
N GLY A 62 9.43 -3.03 -6.87
CA GLY A 62 8.47 -2.75 -5.82
C GLY A 62 7.65 -1.51 -6.07
N ALA A 63 6.43 -1.53 -5.54
CA ALA A 63 5.49 -0.44 -5.60
C ALA A 63 4.94 -0.17 -4.20
N GLN A 64 4.84 1.09 -3.84
CA GLN A 64 4.28 1.52 -2.57
C GLN A 64 3.35 2.71 -2.79
N ILE A 65 2.16 2.63 -2.20
CA ILE A 65 1.28 3.77 -2.03
C ILE A 65 1.21 4.12 -0.55
N THR A 66 1.33 5.41 -0.23
CA THR A 66 1.24 5.93 1.13
C THR A 66 0.26 7.09 1.17
N LEU A 67 -0.69 7.03 2.09
CA LEU A 67 -1.63 8.10 2.40
C LEU A 67 -1.24 8.71 3.76
N VAL A 68 -1.12 10.03 3.78
CA VAL A 68 -0.85 10.81 5.00
C VAL A 68 -2.03 11.74 5.26
N SER A 69 -2.59 11.69 6.46
CA SER A 69 -3.68 12.59 6.84
C SER A 69 -3.19 14.03 7.02
N PRO A 70 -4.10 15.02 7.04
CA PRO A 70 -3.85 16.33 7.64
C PRO A 70 -3.30 16.21 9.06
N ASN A 71 -2.70 17.29 9.56
CA ASN A 71 -2.37 17.42 10.98
C ASN A 71 -3.67 17.47 11.80
N LEU A 72 -3.79 16.58 12.77
CA LEU A 72 -4.95 16.45 13.65
C LEU A 72 -4.59 17.02 15.03
N VAL A 73 -5.50 17.80 15.61
CA VAL A 73 -5.36 18.33 16.98
C VAL A 73 -6.05 17.39 17.98
N ASP A 74 -7.22 16.87 17.62
CA ASP A 74 -7.90 15.76 18.28
C ASP A 74 -7.87 14.59 17.28
N TYR A 75 -7.49 13.39 17.70
CA TYR A 75 -7.39 12.23 16.80
C TYR A 75 -8.36 11.11 17.19
N THR A 76 -8.98 11.16 18.35
CA THR A 76 -9.96 10.15 18.79
C THR A 76 -11.36 10.51 18.35
N ASP A 77 -11.71 11.80 18.42
CA ASP A 77 -13.08 12.27 18.25
C ASP A 77 -13.24 13.29 17.11
N ASP A 78 -12.18 13.54 16.34
CA ASP A 78 -12.26 14.41 15.17
C ASP A 78 -13.31 13.89 14.16
N PRO A 79 -14.38 14.67 13.90
CA PRO A 79 -15.44 14.29 12.97
C PRO A 79 -14.93 14.07 11.54
N CYS A 80 -13.77 14.63 11.19
CA CYS A 80 -13.12 14.53 9.88
C CYS A 80 -12.45 13.20 9.60
N LEU A 81 -12.18 12.41 10.65
CA LEU A 81 -11.67 11.07 10.47
C LEU A 81 -12.78 10.10 10.04
N PRO A 82 -12.49 9.12 9.17
CA PRO A 82 -13.40 7.99 8.96
C PRO A 82 -13.68 7.26 10.28
N ARG A 83 -14.89 6.69 10.42
CA ARG A 83 -15.29 5.96 11.66
C ARG A 83 -14.29 4.87 12.05
N LEU A 84 -13.72 4.18 11.07
CA LEU A 84 -12.69 3.17 11.29
C LEU A 84 -11.41 3.78 11.87
N ALA A 85 -10.96 4.92 11.33
CA ALA A 85 -9.79 5.64 11.84
C ALA A 85 -9.99 6.08 13.29
N ARG A 86 -11.15 6.66 13.64
CA ARG A 86 -11.49 6.99 15.04
C ARG A 86 -11.50 5.77 15.96
N TRP A 87 -12.07 4.65 15.50
CA TRP A 87 -12.12 3.41 16.29
C TRP A 87 -10.71 2.87 16.58
N VAL A 88 -9.87 2.79 15.55
CA VAL A 88 -8.45 2.42 15.67
C VAL A 88 -7.72 3.37 16.62
N ASN A 89 -7.88 4.68 16.44
CA ASN A 89 -7.25 5.72 17.25
C ASN A 89 -7.59 5.59 18.74
N ARG A 90 -8.87 5.38 19.09
CA ARG A 90 -9.29 5.16 20.49
C ARG A 90 -8.67 3.92 21.13
N HIS A 91 -8.40 2.87 20.34
CA HIS A 91 -7.81 1.64 20.87
C HIS A 91 -6.29 1.74 21.00
N LEU A 92 -5.66 2.57 20.18
CA LEU A 92 -4.21 2.76 20.14
C LEU A 92 -3.72 4.00 20.89
N GLU A 93 -4.62 4.82 21.46
CA GLU A 93 -4.31 5.99 22.30
C GLU A 93 -3.29 5.64 23.41
N ARG A 94 -3.40 4.44 24.01
CA ARG A 94 -2.45 3.94 25.02
C ARG A 94 -1.01 3.75 24.51
N LEU A 95 -0.81 3.59 23.20
CA LEU A 95 0.51 3.45 22.59
C LEU A 95 1.15 4.82 22.30
N HIS A 96 0.40 5.91 22.36
CA HIS A 96 0.89 7.28 22.14
C HIS A 96 0.63 8.22 23.34
N PRO A 97 1.17 7.91 24.54
CA PRO A 97 1.17 8.87 25.63
C PRO A 97 2.19 9.99 25.32
N GLY A 98 1.72 11.17 24.93
CA GLY A 98 2.60 12.32 24.74
C GLY A 98 1.86 13.60 24.33
N GLU A 99 2.35 14.75 24.81
CA GLU A 99 1.95 16.06 24.31
C GLU A 99 2.75 16.38 23.05
N PHE A 100 2.07 16.42 21.89
CA PHE A 100 2.64 16.77 20.59
C PHE A 100 1.98 18.04 20.06
N GLU A 101 2.71 18.82 19.27
CA GLU A 101 2.19 20.05 18.66
C GLU A 101 1.44 19.76 17.36
N GLN A 102 1.86 18.72 16.63
CA GLN A 102 1.24 18.27 15.40
C GLN A 102 1.35 16.75 15.29
N GLN A 103 0.30 16.10 14.79
CA GLN A 103 0.30 14.66 14.53
C GLN A 103 -0.50 14.33 13.26
N ASN A 104 -0.01 13.39 12.46
CA ASN A 104 -0.75 12.85 11.31
C ASN A 104 -0.67 11.32 11.28
N MET A 105 -1.67 10.73 10.64
CA MET A 105 -1.80 9.29 10.42
C MET A 105 -1.19 8.91 9.08
N ILE A 106 -0.58 7.72 9.02
CA ILE A 106 0.05 7.16 7.82
C ILE A 106 -0.57 5.80 7.56
N PHE A 107 -0.99 5.57 6.33
CA PHE A 107 -1.36 4.25 5.83
C PHE A 107 -0.53 3.95 4.60
N SER A 108 0.13 2.79 4.57
CA SER A 108 0.92 2.38 3.41
C SER A 108 0.60 0.94 3.00
N LEU A 109 0.51 0.71 1.71
CA LEU A 109 0.49 -0.62 1.10
C LEU A 109 1.69 -0.72 0.19
N ALA A 110 2.53 -1.73 0.39
CA ALA A 110 3.75 -1.96 -0.38
C ALA A 110 3.81 -3.39 -0.87
N GLN A 111 4.19 -3.58 -2.13
CA GLN A 111 4.52 -4.87 -2.71
C GLN A 111 5.98 -4.86 -3.15
N GLY A 112 6.70 -5.93 -2.83
CA GLY A 112 8.04 -6.21 -3.34
C GLY A 112 8.06 -7.55 -4.07
N ILE A 113 8.81 -7.61 -5.15
CA ILE A 113 9.00 -8.79 -6.00
C ILE A 113 10.50 -9.06 -6.10
N PHE A 114 10.87 -10.30 -5.77
CA PHE A 114 12.24 -10.78 -5.79
C PHE A 114 12.32 -11.98 -6.72
N THR A 115 13.32 -12.00 -7.60
CA THR A 115 13.55 -13.09 -8.55
C THR A 115 15.02 -13.51 -8.56
N PRO A 116 15.33 -14.75 -8.95
CA PRO A 116 16.70 -15.17 -9.22
C PRO A 116 17.31 -14.38 -10.38
N THR A 117 18.63 -14.49 -10.51
CA THR A 117 19.42 -13.87 -11.58
C THR A 117 19.10 -14.52 -12.93
N ASP A 118 19.02 -15.86 -12.98
CA ASP A 118 18.58 -16.61 -14.16
C ASP A 118 17.07 -16.84 -14.13
N PHE A 119 16.32 -15.88 -14.63
CA PHE A 119 14.85 -15.91 -14.69
C PHE A 119 14.28 -16.87 -15.74
N THR A 120 15.13 -17.44 -16.61
CA THR A 120 14.70 -18.37 -17.68
C THR A 120 14.51 -19.79 -17.17
N ARG A 121 15.10 -20.11 -16.02
CA ARG A 121 15.04 -21.42 -15.38
C ARG A 121 13.67 -21.70 -14.79
N LYS A 122 13.24 -22.95 -14.93
CA LYS A 122 11.95 -23.47 -14.42
C LYS A 122 12.10 -24.37 -13.21
N ASP A 123 13.30 -24.87 -12.98
CA ASP A 123 13.63 -25.72 -11.86
C ASP A 123 14.03 -24.88 -10.63
N LEU A 124 14.02 -25.53 -9.47
CA LEU A 124 14.47 -24.92 -8.22
C LEU A 124 15.94 -24.56 -8.31
N ILE A 125 16.27 -23.29 -8.05
CA ILE A 125 17.64 -22.79 -7.99
C ILE A 125 18.04 -22.70 -6.52
N GLU A 126 18.74 -23.71 -6.01
CA GLU A 126 19.09 -23.81 -4.58
C GLU A 126 20.19 -22.81 -4.16
N ASP A 127 21.06 -22.44 -5.10
CA ASP A 127 22.24 -21.59 -4.86
C ASP A 127 22.01 -20.11 -5.22
N ASP A 128 20.77 -19.71 -5.52
CA ASP A 128 20.37 -18.33 -5.77
C ASP A 128 19.13 -17.99 -4.92
N ARG A 129 18.71 -16.72 -4.90
CA ARG A 129 17.52 -16.33 -4.18
C ARG A 129 16.25 -16.91 -4.83
N PRO A 130 15.27 -17.35 -4.03
CA PRO A 130 14.02 -17.85 -4.57
C PRO A 130 13.18 -16.72 -5.14
N TYR A 131 12.25 -17.08 -6.02
CA TYR A 131 11.11 -16.23 -6.33
C TYR A 131 10.34 -15.93 -5.05
N ALA A 132 10.00 -14.66 -4.81
CA ALA A 132 9.18 -14.28 -3.68
C ALA A 132 8.40 -13.00 -3.97
N GLY A 133 7.09 -13.05 -3.74
CA GLY A 133 6.28 -11.86 -3.53
C GLY A 133 6.23 -11.52 -2.05
N VAL A 134 6.28 -10.23 -1.73
CA VAL A 134 6.08 -9.69 -0.38
C VAL A 134 5.02 -8.62 -0.44
N LEU A 135 3.97 -8.72 0.35
CA LEU A 135 2.92 -7.70 0.45
C LEU A 135 2.79 -7.25 1.89
N ILE A 136 3.00 -5.96 2.14
CA ILE A 136 3.00 -5.35 3.47
C ILE A 136 1.97 -4.22 3.51
N GLY A 137 1.00 -4.36 4.41
CA GLY A 137 0.13 -3.27 4.84
C GLY A 137 0.65 -2.69 6.14
N SER A 138 0.61 -1.37 6.27
CA SER A 138 1.07 -0.72 7.49
C SER A 138 0.26 0.51 7.84
N PHE A 139 0.24 0.78 9.14
CA PHE A 139 -0.49 1.88 9.74
C PHE A 139 0.37 2.50 10.83
N GLY A 140 0.41 3.82 10.89
CA GLY A 140 1.23 4.52 11.86
C GLY A 140 0.88 5.99 12.02
N TYR A 141 1.73 6.68 12.77
CA TYR A 141 1.59 8.10 13.05
C TYR A 141 2.95 8.77 13.03
N ASN A 142 2.97 10.00 12.54
CA ASN A 142 4.07 10.94 12.75
C ASN A 142 3.63 11.99 13.76
N ALA A 143 4.44 12.22 14.80
CA ALA A 143 4.20 13.20 15.83
C ALA A 143 5.38 14.19 15.91
N ARG A 144 5.10 15.48 15.98
CA ARG A 144 6.10 16.56 15.96
C ARG A 144 6.01 17.42 17.23
N ARG A 145 7.17 17.80 17.76
CA ARG A 145 7.30 18.75 18.88
C ARG A 145 8.62 19.51 18.73
N GLY A 146 8.57 20.81 18.48
CA GLY A 146 9.76 21.61 18.18
C GLY A 146 10.50 21.05 16.95
N ASP A 147 11.77 20.69 17.14
CA ASP A 147 12.65 20.11 16.11
C ASP A 147 12.63 18.58 16.06
N ARG A 148 11.80 17.92 16.88
CA ARG A 148 11.72 16.46 16.96
C ARG A 148 10.53 15.91 16.18
N LEU A 149 10.79 14.91 15.34
CA LEU A 149 9.81 14.05 14.70
C LEU A 149 9.91 12.63 15.28
N GLN A 150 8.79 12.05 15.69
CA GLN A 150 8.67 10.67 16.12
C GLN A 150 7.66 9.93 15.23
N THR A 151 8.04 8.76 14.74
CA THR A 151 7.17 7.89 13.94
C THR A 151 6.94 6.57 14.67
N THR A 152 5.69 6.17 14.81
CA THR A 152 5.30 4.85 15.33
C THR A 152 4.47 4.15 14.27
N GLN A 153 4.80 2.91 13.92
CA GLN A 153 4.15 2.18 12.85
C GLN A 153 4.01 0.70 13.21
N LEU A 154 2.86 0.13 12.86
CA LEU A 154 2.59 -1.30 12.84
C LEU A 154 2.52 -1.74 11.38
N ALA A 155 3.26 -2.79 11.06
CA ALA A 155 3.26 -3.41 9.73
C ALA A 155 2.90 -4.88 9.85
N LEU A 156 2.06 -5.35 8.94
CA LEU A 156 1.66 -6.75 8.79
C LEU A 156 1.78 -7.11 7.32
N GLY A 157 2.22 -8.32 7.03
CA GLY A 157 2.40 -8.74 5.65
C GLY A 157 2.49 -10.23 5.47
N VAL A 158 2.55 -10.62 4.20
CA VAL A 158 2.66 -12.00 3.75
C VAL A 158 3.83 -12.13 2.78
N VAL A 159 4.48 -13.28 2.80
CA VAL A 159 5.53 -13.67 1.86
C VAL A 159 5.09 -14.94 1.16
N GLY A 160 5.09 -14.94 -0.17
CA GLY A 160 4.71 -16.08 -1.00
C GLY A 160 3.52 -15.79 -1.91
N PRO A 161 2.78 -16.82 -2.39
CA PRO A 161 1.75 -16.63 -3.41
C PRO A 161 0.67 -15.63 -3.02
N TRP A 162 0.35 -15.46 -1.73
CA TRP A 162 -0.68 -14.51 -1.31
C TRP A 162 -0.27 -13.04 -1.53
N ALA A 163 1.01 -12.77 -1.76
CA ALA A 163 1.51 -11.46 -2.12
C ALA A 163 1.32 -11.12 -3.61
N GLN A 164 0.84 -12.06 -4.44
CA GLN A 164 0.54 -11.86 -5.87
C GLN A 164 1.73 -11.32 -6.70
N GLY A 165 2.95 -11.77 -6.41
CA GLY A 165 4.15 -11.31 -7.09
C GLY A 165 4.20 -11.73 -8.57
N GLU A 166 3.88 -12.99 -8.85
CA GLU A 166 3.83 -13.54 -10.21
C GLU A 166 2.84 -12.78 -11.09
N GLU A 167 1.63 -12.56 -10.60
CA GLU A 167 0.56 -11.94 -11.38
C GLU A 167 0.88 -10.50 -11.73
N VAL A 168 1.45 -9.74 -10.78
CA VAL A 168 1.85 -8.35 -11.03
C VAL A 168 3.01 -8.28 -12.01
N GLN A 169 4.05 -9.10 -11.84
CA GLN A 169 5.15 -9.16 -12.78
C GLN A 169 4.68 -9.54 -14.18
N ASN A 170 3.88 -10.61 -14.30
CA ASN A 170 3.36 -11.07 -15.58
C ASN A 170 2.48 -10.01 -16.26
N ALA A 171 1.69 -9.24 -15.51
CA ALA A 171 0.88 -8.15 -16.05
C ALA A 171 1.75 -7.01 -16.60
N VAL A 172 2.82 -6.65 -15.88
CA VAL A 172 3.77 -5.62 -16.35
C VAL A 172 4.51 -6.10 -17.60
N HIS A 173 5.01 -7.33 -17.61
CA HIS A 173 5.72 -7.90 -18.76
C HIS A 173 4.81 -8.00 -19.98
N GLU A 174 3.55 -8.37 -19.80
CA GLU A 174 2.56 -8.42 -20.88
C GLU A 174 2.25 -7.02 -21.44
N LEU A 175 2.21 -6.00 -20.58
CA LEU A 175 2.01 -4.61 -21.00
C LEU A 175 3.20 -4.05 -21.78
N LEU A 176 4.43 -4.42 -21.40
CA LEU A 176 5.67 -3.96 -22.02
C LEU A 176 6.13 -4.82 -23.20
N GLY A 177 5.58 -6.03 -23.34
CA GLY A 177 5.96 -7.00 -24.37
C GLY A 177 7.19 -7.84 -24.01
N ASP A 178 7.53 -7.92 -22.72
CA ASP A 178 8.68 -8.69 -22.21
C ASP A 178 8.33 -10.17 -22.00
N GLU A 179 9.36 -11.01 -21.95
CA GLU A 179 9.20 -12.44 -21.67
C GLU A 179 8.78 -12.70 -20.22
N LYS A 180 7.82 -13.61 -20.01
CA LYS A 180 7.34 -13.99 -18.68
C LYS A 180 8.32 -14.94 -18.00
N PHE A 181 8.57 -14.70 -16.71
CA PHE A 181 9.44 -15.57 -15.92
C PHE A 181 8.73 -16.89 -15.63
N GLN A 182 9.46 -17.99 -15.69
CA GLN A 182 8.87 -19.33 -15.73
C GLN A 182 9.12 -20.16 -14.46
N GLY A 183 9.79 -19.58 -13.45
CA GLY A 183 10.20 -20.26 -12.23
C GLY A 183 9.29 -20.04 -11.02
N TRP A 184 8.19 -19.27 -11.16
CA TRP A 184 7.29 -18.90 -10.05
C TRP A 184 6.65 -20.09 -9.33
N ASP A 185 6.57 -21.26 -9.96
CA ASP A 185 6.14 -22.51 -9.32
C ASP A 185 7.05 -22.95 -8.16
N ASN A 186 8.30 -22.45 -8.10
CA ASN A 186 9.27 -22.73 -7.04
C ASN A 186 9.41 -21.57 -6.02
N GLN A 187 8.46 -20.64 -5.99
CA GLN A 187 8.53 -19.50 -5.07
C GLN A 187 8.43 -19.91 -3.59
N LEU A 188 8.81 -18.99 -2.69
CA LEU A 188 8.54 -19.16 -1.25
C LEU A 188 7.05 -19.31 -1.00
N HIS A 189 6.66 -20.23 -0.11
CA HIS A 189 5.26 -20.50 0.21
C HIS A 189 4.83 -19.79 1.51
N ASN A 190 3.54 -19.48 1.64
CA ASN A 190 2.97 -18.92 2.89
C ASN A 190 2.82 -20.00 3.98
#